data_AF-A0A942AKU6-F1
#
_entry.id   AF-A0A942AKU6-F1
#
_cell.length_a   1.000
_cell.length_b   1.000
_cell.length_c   1.000
_cell.angle_alpha   90.00
_cell.angle_beta   90.00
_cell.angle_gamma   90.00
#
_symmetry.space_group_name_H-M   'P 1'
#
loop_
_entity.id
_entity.type
_entity.pdbx_description
1 polymer ?
#
loop_
_entity_poly.entity_id
_entity_poly.type
_entity_poly.pdbx_seq_one_letter_code
_entity_poly.pdbx_strand_id
1 'polypeptide(L)'
;MFFIGIISEEKNEKYIKEMLKHNINNSNVIFINEKNIDNIKNVKFKIIVLNKELINKNLESILLNAEYLILNSDINVKLVENLNLKVITYGFNSKATVTASSITEEEMLVCIQRNIVDMYNNKFEPQEINIERNELLDIYDNMYIMCIKILYGKY
;
A
#
# COMPACT_ATOMS: atom_id res chain seq x y z
N MET A 1 18.09 3.23 -2.87
CA MET A 1 16.87 4.03 -3.16
C MET A 1 15.79 3.06 -3.58
N PHE A 2 14.62 3.10 -2.95
CA PHE A 2 13.54 2.14 -3.22
C PHE A 2 12.39 2.82 -3.96
N PHE A 3 11.82 2.14 -4.96
CA PHE A 3 10.63 2.62 -5.65
C PHE A 3 9.37 2.04 -5.00
N ILE A 4 8.38 2.90 -4.79
CA ILE A 4 7.03 2.54 -4.36
C ILE A 4 6.11 2.82 -5.56
N GLY A 5 5.45 1.80 -6.06
CA GLY A 5 4.44 1.92 -7.10
C GLY A 5 3.06 2.00 -6.46
N ILE A 6 2.24 3.00 -6.78
CA ILE A 6 0.88 3.15 -6.24
C ILE A 6 -0.13 3.14 -7.37
N ILE A 7 -1.07 2.20 -7.32
CA ILE A 7 -2.21 2.11 -8.22
C ILE A 7 -3.45 2.57 -7.43
N SER A 8 -3.84 3.83 -7.58
CA SER A 8 -4.98 4.45 -6.88
C SER A 8 -5.68 5.50 -7.74
N GLU A 9 -6.71 6.14 -7.21
CA GLU A 9 -7.35 7.28 -7.87
C GLU A 9 -6.40 8.48 -8.02
N GLU A 10 -6.53 9.23 -9.11
CA GLU A 10 -5.60 10.31 -9.47
C GLU A 10 -5.79 11.58 -8.63
N LYS A 11 -6.91 11.71 -7.90
CA LYS A 11 -7.32 12.95 -7.21
C LYS A 11 -6.26 13.46 -6.23
N ASN A 12 -5.54 12.56 -5.57
CA ASN A 12 -4.68 12.87 -4.42
C ASN A 12 -3.19 12.59 -4.66
N GLU A 13 -2.76 12.22 -5.88
CA GLU A 13 -1.41 11.67 -6.09
C GLU A 13 -0.30 12.62 -5.64
N LYS A 14 -0.43 13.92 -5.95
CA LYS A 14 0.59 14.92 -5.63
C LYS A 14 0.77 15.03 -4.12
N TYR A 15 -0.34 15.07 -3.39
CA TYR A 15 -0.35 15.18 -1.95
C TYR A 15 0.28 13.94 -1.28
N ILE A 16 -0.12 12.74 -1.71
CA ILE A 16 0.43 11.48 -1.21
C ILE A 16 1.93 11.40 -1.48
N LYS A 17 2.40 11.81 -2.67
CA LYS A 17 3.84 11.87 -3.01
C LYS A 17 4.60 12.78 -2.05
N GLU A 18 4.12 13.99 -1.80
CA GLU A 18 4.76 14.95 -0.90
C GLU A 18 4.79 14.41 0.53
N MET A 19 3.65 13.94 1.03
CA MET A 19 3.51 13.39 2.37
C MET A 19 4.42 12.16 2.58
N LEU A 20 4.48 11.22 1.63
CA LEU A 20 5.37 10.06 1.73
C LEU A 20 6.85 10.45 1.63
N LYS A 21 7.21 11.45 0.82
CA LYS A 21 8.60 11.97 0.78
C LYS A 21 9.04 12.56 2.11
N HIS A 22 8.16 13.28 2.81
CA HIS A 22 8.46 13.84 4.12
C HIS A 22 8.58 12.77 5.20
N ASN A 23 7.68 11.78 5.20
CA ASN A 23 7.68 10.72 6.19
C ASN A 23 8.77 9.67 5.92
N ILE A 24 9.17 9.44 4.67
CA ILE A 24 9.97 8.30 4.24
C ILE A 24 11.17 8.72 3.38
N ASN A 25 12.28 9.04 4.03
CA ASN A 25 13.58 9.28 3.39
C ASN A 25 13.96 8.16 2.41
N ASN A 26 14.51 8.52 1.25
CA ASN A 26 15.03 7.62 0.20
C ASN A 26 13.99 6.74 -0.54
N SER A 27 12.71 7.12 -0.49
CA SER A 27 11.65 6.50 -1.29
C SER A 27 11.28 7.35 -2.51
N ASN A 28 11.15 6.71 -3.67
CA ASN A 28 10.60 7.33 -4.88
C ASN A 28 9.22 6.76 -5.15
N VAL A 29 8.20 7.61 -5.08
CA VAL A 29 6.82 7.22 -5.30
C VAL A 29 6.43 7.49 -6.76
N ILE A 30 6.00 6.44 -7.47
CA ILE A 30 5.49 6.49 -8.83
C ILE A 30 4.04 6.01 -8.78
N PHE A 31 3.13 6.81 -9.33
CA PHE A 31 1.75 6.38 -9.49
C PHE A 31 1.63 5.66 -10.82
N ILE A 32 0.98 4.50 -10.80
CA ILE A 32 0.87 3.59 -11.93
C ILE A 32 -0.57 3.65 -12.45
N ASN A 33 -0.72 3.98 -13.71
CA ASN A 33 -2.00 4.02 -14.41
C ASN A 33 -1.85 3.42 -15.82
N GLU A 34 -2.96 3.25 -16.52
CA GLU A 34 -2.99 2.65 -17.86
C GLU A 34 -2.10 3.41 -18.86
N LYS A 35 -1.92 4.72 -18.68
CA LYS A 35 -1.15 5.57 -19.59
C LYS A 35 0.36 5.38 -19.43
N ASN A 36 0.83 5.00 -18.25
CA ASN A 36 2.27 4.97 -17.94
C ASN A 36 2.84 3.57 -17.66
N ILE A 37 1.99 2.56 -17.41
CA ILE A 37 2.43 1.22 -17.02
C ILE A 37 3.40 0.59 -18.03
N ASP A 38 3.17 0.83 -19.32
CA ASP A 38 4.03 0.32 -20.40
C ASP A 38 5.45 0.91 -20.37
N ASN A 39 5.59 2.15 -19.90
CA ASN A 39 6.87 2.85 -19.80
C ASN A 39 7.67 2.43 -18.56
N ILE A 40 6.98 1.97 -17.51
CA ILE A 40 7.59 1.65 -16.22
C ILE A 40 7.67 0.15 -15.93
N LYS A 41 7.27 -0.72 -16.88
CA LYS A 41 7.29 -2.18 -16.73
C LYS A 41 8.63 -2.79 -16.30
N ASN A 42 9.74 -2.10 -16.60
CA ASN A 42 11.10 -2.55 -16.26
C ASN A 42 11.63 -1.93 -14.95
N VAL A 43 10.85 -1.08 -14.29
CA VAL A 43 11.22 -0.47 -13.01
C VAL A 43 11.11 -1.51 -11.90
N LYS A 44 12.17 -1.66 -11.10
CA LYS A 44 12.16 -2.53 -9.93
C LYS A 44 11.53 -1.81 -8.75
N PHE A 45 10.27 -2.11 -8.49
CA PHE A 45 9.57 -1.64 -7.31
C PHE A 45 9.92 -2.51 -6.11
N LYS A 46 10.09 -1.92 -4.94
CA LYS A 46 10.21 -2.69 -3.70
C LYS A 46 8.82 -2.97 -3.11
N ILE A 47 7.96 -1.96 -3.16
CA ILE A 47 6.57 -2.01 -2.68
C ILE A 47 5.65 -1.64 -3.84
N ILE A 48 4.61 -2.43 -4.06
CA ILE A 48 3.47 -2.07 -4.91
C ILE A 48 2.24 -1.95 -4.01
N VAL A 49 1.50 -0.85 -4.15
CA VAL A 49 0.17 -0.65 -3.59
C VAL A 49 -0.84 -0.81 -4.70
N LEU A 50 -1.84 -1.66 -4.48
CA LEU A 50 -2.95 -1.87 -5.39
C LEU A 50 -4.25 -1.51 -4.66
N ASN A 51 -4.63 -0.23 -4.78
CA ASN A 51 -5.83 0.35 -4.16
C ASN A 51 -7.05 0.34 -5.09
N LYS A 52 -6.82 0.32 -6.40
CA LYS A 52 -7.87 0.16 -7.41
C LYS A 52 -7.53 -0.95 -8.40
N GLU A 53 -8.55 -1.47 -9.07
CA GLU A 53 -8.37 -2.43 -10.14
C GLU A 53 -7.63 -1.80 -11.32
N LEU A 54 -6.69 -2.55 -11.89
CA LEU A 54 -5.94 -2.16 -13.09
C LEU A 54 -5.74 -3.39 -13.97
N ILE A 55 -6.51 -3.48 -15.04
CA ILE A 55 -6.45 -4.62 -15.98
C ILE A 55 -5.41 -4.30 -17.04
N ASN A 56 -4.17 -4.77 -16.84
CA ASN A 56 -3.12 -4.62 -17.84
C ASN A 56 -2.12 -5.79 -17.75
N LYS A 57 -1.72 -6.34 -18.90
CA LYS A 57 -0.75 -7.45 -19.02
C LYS A 57 0.61 -7.17 -18.37
N ASN A 58 1.01 -5.91 -18.26
CA ASN A 58 2.27 -5.49 -17.67
C ASN A 58 2.20 -5.37 -16.13
N LEU A 59 1.01 -5.49 -15.53
CA LEU A 59 0.90 -5.49 -14.07
C LEU A 59 1.59 -6.71 -13.47
N GLU A 60 1.43 -7.88 -14.10
CA GLU A 60 2.05 -9.12 -13.63
C GLU A 60 3.58 -9.03 -13.60
N SER A 61 4.20 -8.45 -14.63
CA SER A 61 5.65 -8.28 -14.69
C SER A 61 6.16 -7.28 -13.65
N ILE A 62 5.38 -6.25 -13.34
CA ILE A 62 5.69 -5.31 -12.25
C ILE A 62 5.61 -6.00 -10.90
N LEU A 63 4.57 -6.79 -10.66
CA LEU A 63 4.37 -7.54 -9.41
C LEU A 63 5.44 -8.61 -9.19
N LEU A 64 5.87 -9.32 -10.24
CA LEU A 64 6.94 -10.33 -10.17
C LEU A 64 8.28 -9.77 -9.67
N ASN A 65 8.53 -8.47 -9.87
CA ASN A 65 9.76 -7.80 -9.46
C ASN A 65 9.65 -7.12 -8.09
N ALA A 66 8.47 -7.11 -7.48
CA ALA A 66 8.26 -6.50 -6.17
C ALA A 66 8.59 -7.45 -5.03
N GLU A 67 8.89 -6.89 -3.85
CA GLU A 67 9.08 -7.67 -2.62
C GLU A 67 7.79 -7.67 -1.79
N TYR A 68 7.12 -6.51 -1.72
CA TYR A 68 5.88 -6.31 -0.98
C TYR A 68 4.73 -5.91 -1.89
N LEU A 69 3.56 -6.49 -1.62
CA LEU A 69 2.29 -6.07 -2.20
C LEU A 69 1.34 -5.65 -1.09
N ILE A 70 0.94 -4.38 -1.10
CA ILE A 70 -0.13 -3.86 -0.26
C ILE A 70 -1.41 -3.86 -1.10
N LEU A 71 -2.35 -4.74 -0.77
CA LEU A 71 -3.53 -5.01 -1.58
C LEU A 71 -4.81 -4.60 -0.86
N ASN A 72 -5.61 -3.75 -1.48
CA ASN A 72 -6.96 -3.50 -1.00
C ASN A 72 -7.78 -4.79 -1.13
N SER A 73 -8.29 -5.32 -0.02
CA SER A 73 -9.07 -6.56 0.01
C SER A 73 -10.51 -6.39 -0.46
N ASP A 74 -10.96 -5.14 -0.59
CA ASP A 74 -12.34 -4.79 -0.89
C ASP A 74 -12.54 -4.55 -2.40
N ILE A 75 -11.45 -4.58 -3.18
CA ILE A 75 -11.48 -4.61 -4.65
C ILE A 75 -11.34 -6.04 -5.16
N ASN A 76 -11.98 -6.33 -6.29
CA ASN A 76 -11.93 -7.64 -6.90
C ASN A 76 -10.76 -7.72 -7.88
N VAL A 77 -9.65 -8.34 -7.46
CA VAL A 77 -8.44 -8.44 -8.28
C VAL A 77 -8.02 -9.90 -8.40
N LYS A 78 -7.85 -10.36 -9.63
CA LYS A 78 -7.25 -11.67 -9.91
C LYS A 78 -5.74 -11.52 -9.98
N LEU A 79 -5.05 -11.96 -8.94
CA LEU A 79 -3.60 -12.04 -8.92
C LEU A 79 -3.14 -13.41 -9.42
N VAL A 80 -1.98 -13.44 -10.07
CA VAL A 80 -1.36 -14.68 -10.53
C VAL A 80 -0.91 -15.52 -9.32
N GLU A 81 -1.11 -16.83 -9.41
CA GLU A 81 -0.61 -17.77 -8.41
C GLU A 81 0.93 -17.84 -8.47
N ASN A 82 1.59 -18.13 -7.34
CA ASN A 82 3.06 -18.28 -7.22
C ASN A 82 3.92 -17.01 -7.32
N LEU A 83 3.38 -15.85 -6.95
CA LEU A 83 4.20 -14.66 -6.70
C LEU A 83 4.96 -14.82 -5.36
N ASN A 84 6.29 -14.69 -5.37
CA ASN A 84 7.10 -14.68 -4.14
C ASN A 84 7.03 -13.31 -3.43
N LEU A 85 5.80 -12.83 -3.20
CA LEU A 85 5.48 -11.53 -2.63
C LEU A 85 5.08 -11.67 -1.16
N LYS A 86 5.56 -10.75 -0.34
CA LYS A 86 5.00 -10.52 1.00
C LYS A 86 3.74 -9.68 0.84
N VAL A 87 2.58 -10.30 0.98
CA VAL A 87 1.28 -9.64 0.77
C VAL A 87 0.73 -9.11 2.10
N ILE A 88 0.41 -7.82 2.14
CA ILE A 88 -0.34 -7.17 3.21
C ILE A 88 -1.68 -6.75 2.62
N THR A 89 -2.74 -7.45 3.01
CA THR A 89 -4.10 -7.06 2.63
C THR A 89 -4.65 -6.02 3.59
N TYR A 90 -5.34 -5.00 3.09
CA TYR A 90 -6.00 -3.98 3.90
C TYR A 90 -7.42 -3.71 3.42
N GLY A 91 -8.32 -3.32 4.33
CA GLY A 91 -9.69 -2.95 3.98
C GLY A 91 -10.65 -3.13 5.15
N PHE A 92 -11.95 -3.12 4.87
CA PHE A 92 -13.00 -3.38 5.86
C PHE A 92 -13.26 -4.87 6.08
N ASN A 93 -12.77 -5.72 5.19
CA ASN A 93 -12.89 -7.17 5.34
C ASN A 93 -12.11 -7.66 6.57
N SER A 94 -12.79 -8.29 7.53
CA SER A 94 -12.17 -8.83 8.75
C SER A 94 -11.09 -9.89 8.51
N LYS A 95 -11.03 -10.48 7.30
CA LYS A 95 -9.95 -11.39 6.89
C LYS A 95 -8.71 -10.67 6.37
N ALA A 96 -8.74 -9.35 6.20
CA ALA A 96 -7.56 -8.57 5.80
C ALA A 96 -6.48 -8.61 6.89
N THR A 97 -5.25 -8.30 6.52
CA THR A 97 -4.12 -8.19 7.46
C THR A 97 -4.22 -6.91 8.28
N VAL A 98 -4.76 -5.85 7.68
CA VAL A 98 -4.97 -4.54 8.29
C VAL A 98 -6.42 -4.13 8.08
N THR A 99 -7.17 -3.86 9.15
CA THR A 99 -8.60 -3.51 9.07
C THR A 99 -8.90 -2.15 9.67
N ALA A 100 -9.79 -1.38 9.06
CA ALA A 100 -10.36 -0.19 9.71
C ALA A 100 -11.57 -0.61 10.55
N SER A 101 -11.50 -0.39 11.86
CA SER A 101 -12.52 -0.83 12.82
C SER A 101 -13.42 0.32 13.31
N SER A 102 -12.89 1.54 13.38
CA SER A 102 -13.65 2.74 13.72
C SER A 102 -13.09 3.92 12.95
N ILE A 103 -13.97 4.77 12.43
CA ILE A 103 -13.59 5.94 11.63
C ILE A 103 -14.41 7.12 12.13
N THR A 104 -13.72 8.16 12.56
CA THR A 104 -14.29 9.46 12.90
C THR A 104 -13.83 10.49 11.86
N GLU A 105 -14.15 11.77 12.08
CA GLU A 105 -13.69 12.85 11.21
C GLU A 105 -12.16 13.03 11.31
N GLU A 106 -11.63 12.98 12.53
CA GLU A 106 -10.23 13.28 12.84
C GLU A 106 -9.34 12.03 12.97
N GLU A 107 -9.90 10.88 13.31
CA GLU A 107 -9.14 9.68 13.69
C GLU A 107 -9.67 8.40 13.03
N MET A 108 -8.81 7.40 12.95
CA MET A 108 -9.16 6.05 12.53
C MET A 108 -8.49 5.01 13.42
N LEU A 109 -9.28 4.09 13.95
CA LEU A 109 -8.79 2.90 14.62
C LEU A 109 -8.51 1.81 13.59
N VAL A 110 -7.23 1.47 13.44
CA VAL A 110 -6.72 0.43 12.56
C VAL A 110 -6.30 -0.78 13.39
N CYS A 111 -6.78 -1.97 13.04
CA CYS A 111 -6.38 -3.21 13.68
C CYS A 111 -5.44 -3.99 12.75
N ILE A 112 -4.27 -4.36 13.26
CA ILE A 112 -3.36 -5.29 12.60
C ILE A 112 -3.73 -6.70 13.04
N GLN A 113 -4.27 -7.50 12.13
CA GLN A 113 -4.82 -8.84 12.40
C GLN A 113 -3.76 -9.95 12.35
N ARG A 114 -2.66 -9.72 11.63
CA ARG A 114 -1.57 -10.70 11.45
C ARG A 114 -0.21 -10.02 11.53
N ASN A 115 0.80 -10.84 11.83
CA ASN A 115 2.19 -10.40 11.84
C ASN A 115 2.60 -9.79 10.50
N ILE A 116 3.21 -8.61 10.54
CA ILE A 116 3.83 -7.98 9.38
C ILE A 116 5.35 -8.01 9.60
N VAL A 117 6.10 -8.50 8.61
CA VAL A 117 7.56 -8.39 8.60
C VAL A 117 7.93 -7.17 7.79
N ASP A 118 8.61 -6.21 8.41
CA ASP A 118 9.02 -4.98 7.75
C ASP A 118 10.23 -5.19 6.82
N MET A 119 10.65 -4.13 6.14
CA MET A 119 11.78 -4.22 5.19
C MET A 119 13.16 -4.36 5.85
N TYR A 120 13.22 -4.28 7.18
CA TYR A 120 14.40 -4.47 8.02
C TYR A 120 14.36 -5.81 8.76
N ASN A 121 13.39 -6.67 8.44
CA ASN A 121 13.16 -7.98 9.03
C ASN A 121 12.73 -7.94 10.51
N ASN A 122 12.20 -6.80 10.98
CA ASN A 122 11.51 -6.71 12.26
C ASN A 122 10.09 -7.24 12.13
N LYS A 123 9.58 -7.81 13.22
CA LYS A 123 8.23 -8.35 13.29
C LYS A 123 7.31 -7.37 14.01
N PHE A 124 6.23 -6.98 13.34
CA PHE A 124 5.16 -6.16 13.89
C PHE A 124 3.99 -7.06 14.28
N GLU A 125 3.73 -7.17 15.58
CA GLU A 125 2.69 -8.06 16.12
C GLU A 125 1.27 -7.48 15.96
N PRO A 126 0.22 -8.33 16.00
CA PRO A 126 -1.17 -7.88 16.02
C PRO A 126 -1.46 -6.92 17.18
N GLN A 127 -2.07 -5.78 16.85
CA GLN A 127 -2.43 -4.75 17.81
C GLN A 127 -3.43 -3.77 17.19
N GLU A 128 -4.06 -2.97 18.04
CA GLU A 128 -4.91 -1.85 17.64
C GLU A 128 -4.14 -0.55 17.72
N ILE A 129 -4.39 0.31 16.73
CA ILE A 129 -3.63 1.51 16.47
C ILE A 129 -4.62 2.61 16.17
N ASN A 130 -4.59 3.68 16.97
CA ASN A 130 -5.28 4.91 16.59
C ASN A 130 -4.36 5.74 15.70
N ILE A 131 -4.85 6.18 14.54
CA ILE A 131 -4.12 7.11 13.65
C ILE A 131 -4.93 8.38 13.44
N GLU A 132 -4.23 9.50 13.35
CA GLU A 132 -4.81 10.74 12.82
C GLU A 132 -5.18 10.52 11.35
N ARG A 133 -6.42 10.84 11.02
CA ARG A 133 -6.96 10.76 9.67
C ARG A 133 -6.64 12.05 8.92
N ASN A 134 -6.08 11.89 7.73
CA ASN A 134 -5.96 13.01 6.82
C ASN A 134 -7.27 13.19 6.05
N GLU A 135 -8.01 14.26 6.33
CA GLU A 135 -9.31 14.53 5.71
C GLU A 135 -9.27 14.79 4.19
N LEU A 136 -8.10 15.17 3.66
CA LEU A 136 -7.92 15.35 2.21
C LEU A 136 -7.83 14.00 1.49
N LEU A 137 -7.57 12.93 2.23
CA LEU A 137 -7.40 11.58 1.74
C LEU A 137 -8.61 10.73 2.09
N ASP A 138 -8.93 9.78 1.22
CA ASP A 138 -9.98 8.82 1.55
C ASP A 138 -9.48 7.81 2.61
N ILE A 139 -10.38 6.97 3.09
CA ILE A 139 -10.06 5.99 4.13
C ILE A 139 -9.00 4.99 3.64
N TYR A 140 -9.12 4.52 2.40
CA TYR A 140 -8.19 3.54 1.85
C TYR A 140 -6.79 4.14 1.63
N ASP A 141 -6.71 5.41 1.24
CA ASP A 141 -5.49 6.20 1.18
C ASP A 141 -4.78 6.17 2.53
N ASN A 142 -5.49 6.57 3.60
CA ASN A 142 -4.94 6.56 4.96
C ASN A 142 -4.47 5.14 5.37
N MET A 143 -5.22 4.10 5.02
CA MET A 143 -4.87 2.71 5.34
C MET A 143 -3.61 2.20 4.65
N TYR A 144 -3.46 2.37 3.32
CA TYR A 144 -2.23 1.89 2.67
C TYR A 144 -1.03 2.75 3.03
N ILE A 145 -1.20 4.05 3.28
CA ILE A 145 -0.15 4.92 3.81
C ILE A 145 0.37 4.37 5.13
N MET A 146 -0.54 3.97 6.02
CA MET A 146 -0.19 3.33 7.28
C MET A 146 0.58 2.02 7.05
N CYS A 147 0.14 1.17 6.13
CA CYS A 147 0.86 -0.06 5.77
C CYS A 147 2.29 0.24 5.27
N ILE A 148 2.47 1.28 4.46
CA ILE A 148 3.81 1.72 4.03
C ILE A 148 4.64 2.17 5.24
N LYS A 149 4.09 2.97 6.16
CA LYS A 149 4.82 3.42 7.37
C LYS A 149 5.29 2.24 8.22
N ILE A 150 4.44 1.24 8.45
CA ILE A 150 4.81 -0.01 9.15
C ILE A 150 5.98 -0.69 8.44
N LEU A 151 5.92 -0.86 7.11
CA LEU A 151 6.99 -1.50 6.34
C LEU A 151 8.32 -0.77 6.43
N TYR A 152 8.30 0.55 6.65
CA TYR A 152 9.49 1.37 6.86
C TYR A 152 9.90 1.51 8.33
N GLY A 153 9.24 0.81 9.27
CA GLY A 153 9.53 0.90 10.70
C GLY A 153 9.34 2.31 11.27
N LYS A 154 8.43 3.09 10.68
CA LYS A 154 8.14 4.50 11.04
C LYS A 154 6.73 4.66 11.61
N TYR A 155 6.30 3.67 12.35
CA TYR A 155 5.07 3.72 13.15
C TYR A 155 5.44 3.85 14.62
#